data_AF-A0A9E4US53-F1
#
_entry.id   AF-A0A9E4US53-F1
#
_cell.length_a   1.000
_cell.length_b   1.000
_cell.length_c   1.000
_cell.angle_alpha   90.00
_cell.angle_beta   90.00
_cell.angle_gamma   90.00
#
_symmetry.space_group_name_H-M   'P 1'
#
loop_
_entity.id
_entity.type
_entity.pdbx_description
1 polymer ?
#
loop_
_entity_poly.entity_id
_entity_poly.type
_entity_poly.pdbx_seq_one_letter_code
_entity_poly.pdbx_strand_id
1 'polypeptide(L)'
;MSRRTLGAATLAAVLAVCLSLADTVSAQGPVTINGQVLNGTTGAQLPAGLQVLALVTDGSGRMVETAQAVTDGSGRFQFGDFPKVQEGRYAFSLDYGGVFYSTALEPEELEAEVVLTVYETIQDVSVVRVTRQVVVIVGVDEKKQVITAVEFLALSNHGDRTLLPDLSNPAQMSFLRFSLPPGASGLSVQSDLPGREIIDIGRGFAVTSPVVPGGHSIEFSYTFPYSGDTVSFRQGFQQGADVFQVMVPDGLAGIQVEPLDPVDSINIQGTSYATWEQRNLSPGDDLQLTLLNLPQPDLWTRFVNAVAAATFWQVAIPSVVGIVLASLLLVGAFKPSVPAYPLPEATVQAQGGTTHDRAQLVREVADLDERFQNGQVAEADYWSRRRQLKSTILGHKDEDVDA
;
A
#
# COMPACT_ATOMS: atom_id res chain seq x y z
N MET A 1 70.22 32.79 17.45
CA MET A 1 69.38 34.00 17.47
C MET A 1 67.92 33.59 17.24
N SER A 2 67.08 33.84 18.25
CA SER A 2 65.62 34.02 18.27
C SER A 2 64.72 33.39 17.19
N ARG A 3 63.72 32.61 17.66
CA ARG A 3 62.39 32.21 17.09
C ARG A 3 62.13 30.72 17.38
N ARG A 4 61.06 30.23 18.00
CA ARG A 4 59.70 30.71 18.28
C ARG A 4 59.16 29.98 19.53
N THR A 5 58.87 30.73 20.58
CA THR A 5 57.81 30.42 21.55
C THR A 5 56.49 30.85 20.91
N LEU A 6 55.47 29.99 20.91
CA LEU A 6 54.03 30.21 20.70
C LEU A 6 53.48 28.93 20.05
N GLY A 7 52.94 28.02 20.87
CA GLY A 7 52.34 26.78 20.36
C GLY A 7 51.69 25.92 21.43
N ALA A 8 52.10 26.05 22.70
CA ALA A 8 51.58 25.19 23.77
C ALA A 8 50.45 25.81 24.61
N ALA A 9 50.21 27.13 24.53
CA ALA A 9 49.26 27.81 25.42
C ALA A 9 47.82 27.89 24.89
N THR A 10 47.60 27.71 23.58
CA THR A 10 46.26 27.81 22.98
C THR A 10 45.54 26.47 22.86
N LEU A 11 46.24 25.33 22.88
CA LEU A 11 45.60 24.01 22.79
C LEU A 11 44.98 23.57 24.13
N ALA A 12 45.55 24.00 25.26
CA ALA A 12 45.02 23.69 26.59
C ALA A 12 43.74 24.49 26.93
N ALA A 13 43.59 25.71 26.37
CA ALA A 13 42.40 26.53 26.57
C ALA A 13 41.19 26.02 25.76
N VAL A 14 41.41 25.45 24.57
CA VAL A 14 40.32 24.87 23.76
C VAL A 14 39.89 23.50 24.31
N LEU A 15 40.82 22.70 24.86
CA LEU A 15 40.47 21.42 25.48
C LEU A 15 39.76 21.60 26.85
N ALA A 16 40.02 22.69 27.58
CA ALA A 16 39.33 22.99 28.83
C ALA A 16 37.91 23.58 28.62
N VAL A 17 37.66 24.25 27.49
CA VAL A 17 36.33 24.79 27.18
C VAL A 17 35.38 23.71 26.64
N CYS A 18 35.88 22.72 25.89
CA CYS A 18 35.06 21.59 25.41
C CYS A 18 34.67 20.59 26.50
N LEU A 19 35.30 20.58 27.67
CA LEU A 19 34.89 19.72 28.81
C LEU A 19 33.79 20.34 29.69
N SER A 20 33.31 21.55 29.38
CA SER A 20 32.31 22.25 30.20
C SER A 20 30.90 22.30 29.58
N LEU A 21 30.70 21.64 28.44
CA LEU A 21 29.38 21.44 27.82
C LEU A 21 28.95 19.97 27.90
N ALA A 22 29.25 19.31 29.03
CA ALA A 22 28.39 18.22 29.44
C ALA A 22 27.09 18.89 29.88
N ASP A 23 26.05 18.79 29.05
CA ASP A 23 24.69 19.12 29.47
C ASP A 23 24.45 18.38 30.77
N THR A 24 24.49 19.12 31.87
CA THR A 24 24.00 18.63 33.15
C THR A 24 22.50 18.57 32.94
N VAL A 25 22.01 17.40 32.51
CA VAL A 25 20.60 17.05 32.65
C VAL A 25 20.25 17.40 34.08
N SER A 26 19.45 18.45 34.24
CA SER A 26 19.09 18.97 35.55
C SER A 26 18.10 17.98 36.15
N ALA A 27 18.65 16.91 36.74
CA ALA A 27 17.88 16.02 37.58
C ALA A 27 17.47 16.85 38.80
N GLN A 28 16.19 17.23 38.87
CA GLN A 28 15.64 17.67 40.14
C GLN A 28 15.82 16.50 41.13
N GLY A 29 16.07 16.83 42.40
CA GLY A 29 16.49 15.86 43.42
C GLY A 29 15.63 14.59 43.46
N PRO A 30 16.17 13.49 44.00
CA PRO A 30 15.49 12.19 44.01
C PRO A 30 14.04 12.29 44.47
N VAL A 31 13.14 11.63 43.75
CA VAL A 31 11.70 11.57 44.03
C VAL A 31 11.37 10.19 44.58
N THR A 32 10.49 10.16 45.57
CA THR A 32 9.86 8.91 46.03
C THR A 32 8.57 8.71 45.27
N ILE A 33 8.41 7.55 44.65
CA ILE A 33 7.22 7.21 43.87
C ILE A 33 6.41 6.21 44.67
N ASN A 34 5.15 6.54 44.92
CA ASN A 34 4.19 5.66 45.58
C ASN A 34 3.20 5.15 44.56
N GLY A 35 2.79 3.90 44.68
CA GLY A 35 1.79 3.33 43.79
C GLY A 35 1.01 2.19 44.40
N GLN A 36 -0.03 1.79 43.68
CA GLN A 36 -0.90 0.69 44.05
C GLN A 36 -1.25 -0.14 42.80
N VAL A 37 -1.15 -1.46 42.97
CA VAL A 37 -1.71 -2.42 42.03
C VAL A 37 -3.15 -2.73 42.46
N LEU A 38 -4.08 -2.69 41.51
CA LEU A 38 -5.49 -3.03 41.70
C LEU A 38 -5.87 -4.17 40.76
N ASN A 39 -6.73 -5.08 41.21
CA ASN A 39 -7.37 -6.04 40.32
C ASN A 39 -8.72 -5.46 39.86
N GLY A 40 -8.83 -5.15 38.57
CA GLY A 40 -10.02 -4.57 37.96
C GLY A 40 -11.12 -5.59 37.64
N THR A 41 -10.86 -6.90 37.81
CA THR A 41 -11.87 -7.94 37.64
C THR A 41 -12.81 -7.99 38.85
N THR A 42 -14.12 -8.02 38.59
CA THR A 42 -15.15 -8.00 39.64
C THR A 42 -15.01 -9.17 40.59
N GLY A 43 -14.85 -8.87 41.88
CA GLY A 43 -14.75 -9.88 42.94
C GLY A 43 -13.42 -10.63 42.99
N ALA A 44 -12.44 -10.29 42.13
CA ALA A 44 -11.12 -10.86 42.18
C ALA A 44 -10.30 -10.27 43.34
N GLN A 45 -9.45 -11.09 43.94
CA GLN A 45 -8.51 -10.68 44.97
C GLN A 45 -7.13 -10.51 44.34
N LEU A 46 -6.38 -9.52 44.80
CA LEU A 46 -5.00 -9.35 44.39
C LEU A 46 -4.09 -10.21 45.28
N PRO A 47 -3.21 -11.05 44.72
CA PRO A 47 -2.20 -11.73 45.52
C PRO A 47 -1.15 -10.74 46.05
N ALA A 48 -0.63 -11.03 47.24
CA ALA A 48 0.47 -10.26 47.81
C ALA A 48 1.80 -10.57 47.11
N GLY A 49 2.75 -9.64 47.14
CA GLY A 49 4.12 -9.90 46.70
C GLY A 49 4.34 -9.84 45.19
N LEU A 50 3.46 -9.16 44.45
CA LEU A 50 3.67 -8.86 43.03
C LEU A 50 4.91 -7.97 42.85
N GLN A 51 5.75 -8.31 41.87
CA GLN A 51 6.94 -7.53 41.51
C GLN A 51 6.57 -6.47 40.49
N VAL A 52 6.83 -5.21 40.84
CA VAL A 52 6.64 -4.06 39.96
C VAL A 52 8.01 -3.58 39.50
N LEU A 53 8.20 -3.46 38.19
CA LEU A 53 9.39 -2.91 37.55
C LEU A 53 9.12 -1.47 37.13
N ALA A 54 10.00 -0.56 37.51
CA ALA A 54 10.03 0.80 37.01
C ALA A 54 11.22 0.97 36.05
N LEU A 55 10.97 1.64 34.93
CA LEU A 55 11.95 2.00 33.90
C LEU A 55 11.85 3.50 33.62
N VAL A 56 12.99 4.19 33.68
CA VAL A 56 13.09 5.61 33.33
C VAL A 56 13.90 5.75 32.06
N THR A 57 13.38 6.49 31.09
CA THR A 57 14.11 6.91 29.89
C THR A 57 14.24 8.42 29.83
N ASP A 58 15.34 8.93 29.27
CA ASP A 58 15.49 10.36 28.96
C ASP A 58 14.73 10.74 27.67
N GLY A 59 14.72 12.03 27.31
CA GLY A 59 14.03 12.54 26.12
C GLY A 59 14.55 11.99 24.79
N SER A 60 15.72 11.34 24.79
CA SER A 60 16.24 10.62 23.62
C SER A 60 15.79 9.15 23.56
N GLY A 61 15.02 8.69 24.55
CA GLY A 61 14.60 7.31 24.72
C GLY A 61 15.66 6.39 25.32
N ARG A 62 16.79 6.95 25.79
CA ARG A 62 17.85 6.15 26.40
C ARG A 62 17.49 5.82 27.84
N MET A 63 17.67 4.56 28.23
CA MET A 63 17.47 4.11 29.59
C MET A 63 18.39 4.87 30.56
N VAL A 64 17.79 5.43 31.60
CA VAL A 64 18.47 6.17 32.67
C VAL A 64 18.58 5.29 33.91
N GLU A 65 17.47 4.70 34.35
CA GLU A 65 17.38 3.94 35.60
C GLU A 65 16.35 2.81 35.48
N THR A 66 16.57 1.74 36.23
CA THR A 66 15.56 0.69 36.46
C THR A 66 15.53 0.35 37.94
N ALA A 67 14.34 0.12 38.49
CA ALA A 67 14.24 -0.44 39.83
C ALA A 67 13.08 -1.41 39.95
N GLN A 68 13.08 -2.16 41.04
CA GLN A 68 12.03 -3.14 41.35
C GLN A 68 11.49 -2.88 42.75
N ALA A 69 10.19 -3.03 42.90
CA ALA A 69 9.48 -2.98 44.17
C ALA A 69 8.56 -4.18 44.30
N VAL A 70 8.26 -4.57 45.53
CA VAL A 70 7.34 -5.67 45.82
C VAL A 70 6.12 -5.08 46.51
N THR A 71 4.93 -5.47 46.04
CA THR A 71 3.68 -5.04 46.64
C THR A 71 3.44 -5.65 48.01
N ASP A 72 2.83 -4.89 48.92
CA ASP A 72 2.32 -5.39 50.19
C ASP A 72 0.97 -6.13 50.03
N GLY A 73 0.38 -6.56 51.15
CA GLY A 73 -0.91 -7.28 51.15
C GLY A 73 -2.12 -6.44 50.69
N SER A 74 -1.95 -5.13 50.50
CA SER A 74 -2.95 -4.22 49.94
C SER A 74 -2.63 -3.77 48.51
N GLY A 75 -1.61 -4.38 47.88
CA GLY A 75 -1.17 -4.06 46.52
C GLY A 75 -0.30 -2.81 46.43
N ARG A 76 0.07 -2.18 47.56
CA ARG A 76 0.85 -0.93 47.54
C ARG A 76 2.33 -1.22 47.38
N PHE A 77 3.01 -0.37 46.62
CA PHE A 77 4.45 -0.43 46.40
C PHE A 77 5.06 0.97 46.49
N GLN A 78 6.37 1.02 46.71
CA GLN A 78 7.12 2.27 46.76
C GLN A 78 8.48 2.09 46.11
N PHE A 79 8.88 3.10 45.36
CA PHE A 79 10.23 3.28 44.86
C PHE A 79 10.88 4.48 45.54
N GLY A 80 12.02 4.27 46.19
CA GLY A 80 12.82 5.34 46.78
C GLY A 80 13.84 5.90 45.80
N ASP A 81 14.21 7.16 45.99
CA ASP A 81 15.34 7.81 45.35
C ASP A 81 15.40 7.75 43.80
N PHE A 82 14.25 7.90 43.13
CA PHE A 82 14.19 7.91 41.67
C PHE A 82 14.67 9.24 41.07
N PRO A 83 15.52 9.25 40.03
CA PRO A 83 15.91 10.48 39.37
C PRO A 83 14.68 11.12 38.69
N LYS A 84 14.44 12.43 38.92
CA LYS A 84 13.43 13.20 38.17
C LYS A 84 14.05 13.81 36.93
N VAL A 85 13.70 13.29 35.75
CA VAL A 85 14.22 13.72 34.44
C VAL A 85 13.12 14.55 33.76
N GLN A 86 13.38 15.83 33.50
CA GLN A 86 12.36 16.78 33.00
C GLN A 86 11.71 16.38 31.67
N GLU A 87 12.47 15.77 30.77
CA GLU A 87 11.95 15.26 29.49
C GLU A 87 11.90 13.73 29.49
N GLY A 88 11.81 13.13 30.68
CA GLY A 88 11.83 11.68 30.83
C GLY A 88 10.46 11.03 30.69
N ARG A 89 10.47 9.71 30.54
CA ARG A 89 9.27 8.86 30.62
C ARG A 89 9.48 7.79 31.68
N TYR A 90 8.44 7.55 32.47
CA TYR A 90 8.44 6.59 33.58
C TYR A 90 7.46 5.49 33.27
N ALA A 91 7.95 4.31 32.92
CA ALA A 91 7.12 3.13 32.71
C ALA A 91 7.14 2.26 33.96
N PHE A 92 5.96 1.95 34.49
CA PHE A 92 5.77 0.99 35.57
C PHE A 92 5.06 -0.23 35.01
N SER A 93 5.53 -1.42 35.36
CA SER A 93 5.02 -2.64 34.77
C SER A 93 5.09 -3.82 35.72
N LEU A 94 4.24 -4.82 35.48
CA LEU A 94 4.33 -6.11 36.13
C LEU A 94 3.79 -7.21 35.22
N ASP A 95 4.23 -8.44 35.48
CA ASP A 95 3.57 -9.64 34.95
C ASP A 95 2.48 -10.10 35.92
N TYR A 96 1.27 -10.34 35.41
CA TYR A 96 0.18 -10.93 36.17
C TYR A 96 -0.62 -11.88 35.30
N GLY A 97 -0.73 -13.14 35.74
CA GLY A 97 -1.47 -14.16 35.00
C GLY A 97 -0.92 -14.44 33.59
N GLY A 98 0.40 -14.22 33.38
CA GLY A 98 1.05 -14.36 32.08
C GLY A 98 0.79 -13.21 31.11
N VAL A 99 0.26 -12.08 31.60
CA VAL A 99 0.07 -10.84 30.85
C VAL A 99 0.96 -9.75 31.44
N PHE A 100 1.67 -9.05 30.56
CA PHE A 100 2.46 -7.88 30.92
C PHE A 100 1.59 -6.62 30.95
N TYR A 101 1.34 -6.09 32.15
CA TYR A 101 0.61 -4.84 32.36
C TYR A 101 1.60 -3.69 32.55
N SER A 102 1.32 -2.55 31.92
CA SER A 102 2.19 -1.38 31.98
C SER A 102 1.39 -0.08 32.00
N THR A 103 1.90 0.92 32.69
CA THR A 103 1.47 2.32 32.61
C THR A 103 2.69 3.20 32.43
N ALA A 104 2.56 4.28 31.66
CA ALA A 104 3.67 5.19 31.40
C ALA A 104 3.25 6.62 31.71
N LEU A 105 4.03 7.27 32.56
CA LEU A 105 3.76 8.60 33.11
C LEU A 105 4.82 9.62 32.69
N GLU A 106 4.38 10.86 32.57
CA GLU A 106 5.23 12.04 32.46
C GLU A 106 5.76 12.48 33.84
N PRO A 107 6.87 13.23 33.90
CA PRO A 107 7.49 13.64 35.16
C PRO A 107 6.55 14.45 36.08
N GLU A 108 5.59 15.17 35.52
CA GLU A 108 4.56 15.95 36.22
C GLU A 108 3.51 15.05 36.88
N GLU A 109 3.24 13.87 36.32
CA GLU A 109 2.24 12.93 36.83
C GLU A 109 2.74 12.12 38.03
N LEU A 110 4.05 12.11 38.28
CA LEU A 110 4.69 11.41 39.42
C LEU A 110 4.34 12.01 40.79
N GLU A 111 3.69 13.17 40.84
CA GLU A 111 3.19 13.76 42.10
C GLU A 111 1.96 13.00 42.63
N ALA A 112 1.24 12.31 41.75
CA ALA A 112 0.10 11.46 42.09
C ALA A 112 0.54 10.02 42.38
N GLU A 113 -0.32 9.27 43.05
CA GLU A 113 -0.12 7.83 43.26
C GLU A 113 -0.24 7.08 41.92
N VAL A 114 0.76 6.27 41.60
CA VAL A 114 0.78 5.46 40.38
C VAL A 114 -0.20 4.29 40.53
N VAL A 115 -1.20 4.20 39.65
CA VAL A 115 -2.16 3.10 39.66
C VAL A 115 -1.88 2.14 38.51
N LEU A 116 -1.62 0.87 38.85
CA LEU A 116 -1.52 -0.23 37.90
C LEU A 116 -2.74 -1.13 38.05
N THR A 117 -3.54 -1.27 36.99
CA THR A 117 -4.71 -2.16 37.02
C THR A 117 -4.40 -3.44 36.27
N VAL A 118 -4.48 -4.57 36.97
CA VAL A 118 -4.38 -5.91 36.39
C VAL A 118 -5.76 -6.56 36.35
N TYR A 119 -5.89 -7.60 35.53
CA TYR A 119 -7.15 -8.32 35.39
C TYR A 119 -6.87 -9.82 35.34
N GLU A 120 -7.85 -10.61 35.80
CA GLU A 120 -7.89 -12.04 35.52
C GLU A 120 -8.01 -12.27 34.01
N THR A 121 -7.57 -13.44 33.55
CA THR A 121 -7.60 -13.78 32.13
C THR A 121 -8.84 -14.58 31.74
N ILE A 122 -9.19 -14.51 30.46
CA ILE A 122 -10.21 -15.33 29.81
C ILE A 122 -9.74 -15.70 28.40
N GLN A 123 -10.15 -16.87 27.90
CA GLN A 123 -9.76 -17.36 26.56
C GLN A 123 -10.89 -17.21 25.53
N ASP A 124 -12.06 -16.70 25.95
CA ASP A 124 -13.20 -16.50 25.07
C ASP A 124 -13.05 -15.17 24.31
N VAL A 125 -12.78 -15.26 23.01
CA VAL A 125 -12.62 -14.10 22.12
C VAL A 125 -13.92 -13.30 21.96
N SER A 126 -15.09 -13.86 22.33
CA SER A 126 -16.38 -13.18 22.22
C SER A 126 -16.51 -11.93 23.10
N VAL A 127 -15.63 -11.76 24.10
CA VAL A 127 -15.55 -10.55 24.93
C VAL A 127 -15.05 -9.33 24.14
N VAL A 128 -14.39 -9.55 23.01
CA VAL A 128 -13.87 -8.49 22.14
C VAL A 128 -14.78 -8.29 20.94
N ARG A 129 -15.14 -7.02 20.69
CA ARG A 129 -15.93 -6.61 19.53
C ARG A 129 -15.23 -5.48 18.79
N VAL A 130 -15.39 -5.44 17.47
CA VAL A 130 -14.99 -4.26 16.68
C VAL A 130 -16.10 -3.23 16.76
N THR A 131 -15.77 -2.05 17.26
CA THR A 131 -16.70 -0.92 17.31
C THR A 131 -16.69 -0.14 15.99
N ARG A 132 -15.53 -0.06 15.32
CA ARG A 132 -15.42 0.59 14.02
C ARG A 132 -14.30 -0.03 13.20
N GLN A 133 -14.58 -0.29 11.92
CA GLN A 133 -13.58 -0.67 10.92
C GLN A 133 -13.71 0.26 9.71
N VAL A 134 -12.64 1.00 9.41
CA VAL A 134 -12.58 1.94 8.28
C VAL A 134 -11.51 1.51 7.31
N VAL A 135 -11.87 1.26 6.05
CA VAL A 135 -10.94 1.01 4.94
C VAL A 135 -10.78 2.30 4.16
N VAL A 136 -9.57 2.83 4.07
CA VAL A 136 -9.23 3.99 3.25
C VAL A 136 -8.48 3.51 2.02
N ILE A 137 -9.04 3.75 0.83
CA ILE A 137 -8.33 3.53 -0.43
C ILE A 137 -7.40 4.72 -0.65
N VAL A 138 -6.10 4.51 -0.41
CA VAL A 138 -5.10 5.58 -0.47
C VAL A 138 -4.68 5.87 -1.91
N GLY A 139 -4.64 4.85 -2.77
CA GLY A 139 -4.21 5.01 -4.14
C GLY A 139 -4.47 3.79 -5.01
N VAL A 140 -4.46 4.01 -6.32
CA VAL A 140 -4.58 2.97 -7.35
C VAL A 140 -3.47 3.16 -8.37
N ASP A 141 -2.58 2.17 -8.50
CA ASP A 141 -1.59 2.11 -9.58
C ASP A 141 -2.24 1.42 -10.79
N GLU A 142 -2.78 2.24 -11.69
CA GLU A 142 -3.46 1.80 -12.91
C GLU A 142 -2.59 0.88 -13.77
N LYS A 143 -1.29 1.16 -13.87
CA LYS A 143 -0.37 0.40 -14.74
C LYS A 143 -0.11 -1.00 -14.20
N LYS A 144 0.03 -1.12 -12.87
CA LYS A 144 0.24 -2.40 -12.19
C LYS A 144 -1.06 -3.10 -11.82
N GLN A 145 -2.19 -2.41 -11.91
CA GLN A 145 -3.49 -2.82 -11.39
C GLN A 145 -3.44 -3.23 -9.93
N VAL A 146 -2.88 -2.35 -9.09
CA VAL A 146 -2.75 -2.56 -7.65
C VAL A 146 -3.43 -1.43 -6.89
N ILE A 147 -4.21 -1.78 -5.88
CA ILE A 147 -4.83 -0.86 -4.93
C ILE A 147 -3.98 -0.83 -3.66
N THR A 148 -3.75 0.35 -3.10
CA THR A 148 -3.16 0.54 -1.76
C THR A 148 -4.26 0.95 -0.81
N ALA A 149 -4.39 0.22 0.30
CA ALA A 149 -5.38 0.49 1.34
C ALA A 149 -4.73 0.59 2.72
N VAL A 150 -5.33 1.40 3.58
CA VAL A 150 -5.05 1.48 5.01
C VAL A 150 -6.35 1.21 5.75
N GLU A 151 -6.32 0.33 6.73
CA GLU A 151 -7.45 0.01 7.58
C GLU A 151 -7.21 0.47 9.02
N PHE A 152 -8.21 1.13 9.58
CA PHE A 152 -8.26 1.53 10.98
C PHE A 152 -9.35 0.75 11.70
N LEU A 153 -8.97 0.00 12.73
CA LEU A 153 -9.87 -0.80 13.55
C LEU A 153 -9.85 -0.28 14.98
N ALA A 154 -11.02 0.13 15.45
CA ALA A 154 -11.27 0.38 16.86
C ALA A 154 -12.01 -0.83 17.45
N LEU A 155 -11.38 -1.49 18.42
CA LEU A 155 -11.93 -2.65 19.10
C LEU A 155 -12.11 -2.36 20.58
N SER A 156 -12.99 -3.11 21.24
CA SER A 156 -13.17 -3.02 22.67
C SER A 156 -13.35 -4.40 23.27
N ASN A 157 -12.63 -4.64 24.36
CA ASN A 157 -12.96 -5.71 25.30
C ASN A 157 -14.00 -5.17 26.27
N HIS A 158 -15.23 -5.69 26.16
CA HIS A 158 -16.38 -5.25 26.94
C HIS A 158 -16.53 -6.00 28.27
N GLY A 159 -15.69 -7.00 28.53
CA GLY A 159 -15.64 -7.72 29.80
C GLY A 159 -14.80 -7.00 30.85
N ASP A 160 -14.65 -7.64 32.01
CA ASP A 160 -13.79 -7.20 33.12
C ASP A 160 -12.53 -8.08 33.26
N ARG A 161 -12.20 -8.85 32.22
CA ARG A 161 -11.07 -9.79 32.15
C ARG A 161 -10.27 -9.57 30.89
N THR A 162 -8.96 -9.77 30.97
CA THR A 162 -8.08 -9.70 29.81
C THR A 162 -8.27 -10.93 28.93
N LEU A 163 -8.55 -10.75 27.64
CA LEU A 163 -8.46 -11.83 26.67
C LEU A 163 -7.00 -12.26 26.57
N LEU A 164 -6.70 -13.53 26.87
CA LEU A 164 -5.39 -14.14 26.66
C LEU A 164 -5.59 -15.40 25.81
N PRO A 165 -5.25 -15.37 24.51
CA PRO A 165 -5.43 -16.51 23.62
C PRO A 165 -4.63 -17.75 24.06
N ASP A 166 -5.21 -18.96 23.93
CA ASP A 166 -4.49 -20.21 24.12
C ASP A 166 -3.81 -20.67 22.81
N LEU A 167 -2.51 -20.45 22.72
CA LEU A 167 -1.72 -20.83 21.54
C LEU A 167 -1.39 -22.33 21.51
N SER A 168 -1.57 -23.05 22.63
CA SER A 168 -1.32 -24.48 22.70
C SER A 168 -2.47 -25.31 22.11
N ASN A 169 -3.66 -24.71 21.99
CA ASN A 169 -4.84 -25.33 21.41
C ASN A 169 -5.45 -24.49 20.27
N PRO A 170 -4.83 -24.49 19.06
CA PRO A 170 -5.27 -23.67 17.94
C PRO A 170 -6.72 -23.96 17.48
N ALA A 171 -7.24 -25.16 17.81
CA ALA A 171 -8.59 -25.57 17.47
C ALA A 171 -9.66 -24.72 18.18
N GLN A 172 -9.34 -24.06 19.30
CA GLN A 172 -10.26 -23.17 20.02
C GLN A 172 -10.39 -21.78 19.37
N MET A 173 -9.57 -21.42 18.38
CA MET A 173 -9.61 -20.14 17.64
C MET A 173 -9.83 -18.91 18.55
N SER A 174 -9.13 -18.86 19.69
CA SER A 174 -9.28 -17.82 20.72
C SER A 174 -8.57 -16.50 20.41
N PHE A 175 -8.25 -16.25 19.14
CA PHE A 175 -7.46 -15.10 18.69
C PHE A 175 -8.25 -14.20 17.74
N LEU A 176 -7.89 -12.92 17.71
CA LEU A 176 -8.48 -11.94 16.79
C LEU A 176 -8.07 -12.27 15.37
N ARG A 177 -8.98 -12.11 14.41
CA ARG A 177 -8.76 -12.49 13.00
C ARG A 177 -9.35 -11.45 12.07
N PHE A 178 -8.52 -10.96 11.17
CA PHE A 178 -8.89 -9.91 10.22
C PHE A 178 -8.70 -10.41 8.81
N SER A 179 -9.67 -10.13 7.95
CA SER A 179 -9.67 -10.55 6.56
C SER A 179 -8.80 -9.63 5.71
N LEU A 180 -8.17 -10.17 4.68
CA LEU A 180 -7.49 -9.39 3.65
C LEU A 180 -8.02 -9.77 2.27
N PRO A 181 -8.05 -8.83 1.30
CA PRO A 181 -8.39 -9.17 -0.08
C PRO A 181 -7.44 -10.23 -0.67
N PRO A 182 -7.90 -11.07 -1.62
CA PRO A 182 -7.06 -12.05 -2.29
C PRO A 182 -5.84 -11.42 -2.95
N GLY A 183 -4.67 -12.03 -2.77
CA GLY A 183 -3.42 -11.51 -3.32
C GLY A 183 -2.88 -10.29 -2.58
N ALA A 184 -3.40 -9.99 -1.38
CA ALA A 184 -2.84 -8.94 -0.53
C ALA A 184 -1.35 -9.19 -0.25
N SER A 185 -0.57 -8.12 -0.29
CA SER A 185 0.87 -8.15 -0.04
C SER A 185 1.35 -6.85 0.59
N GLY A 186 2.54 -6.88 1.19
CA GLY A 186 3.10 -5.72 1.89
C GLY A 186 2.34 -5.36 3.16
N LEU A 187 1.79 -6.35 3.87
CA LEU A 187 1.09 -6.14 5.14
C LEU A 187 2.02 -5.48 6.15
N SER A 188 1.62 -4.33 6.67
CA SER A 188 2.27 -3.64 7.77
C SER A 188 1.24 -3.31 8.83
N VAL A 189 1.43 -3.84 10.04
CA VAL A 189 0.47 -3.71 11.17
C VAL A 189 1.08 -2.87 12.28
N GLN A 190 0.30 -1.93 12.78
CA GLN A 190 0.55 -1.11 13.96
C GLN A 190 -0.62 -1.28 14.95
N SER A 191 -0.33 -1.33 16.24
CA SER A 191 -1.35 -1.52 17.28
C SER A 191 -0.81 -1.07 18.62
N ASP A 192 -1.72 -0.64 19.49
CA ASP A 192 -1.47 -0.38 20.92
C ASP A 192 -1.43 -1.65 21.79
N LEU A 193 -1.81 -2.81 21.24
CA LEU A 193 -1.80 -4.08 21.97
C LEU A 193 -0.36 -4.57 22.25
N PRO A 194 -0.09 -5.09 23.46
CA PRO A 194 1.22 -5.57 23.85
C PRO A 194 1.56 -6.92 23.19
N GLY A 195 2.86 -7.20 22.97
CA GLY A 195 3.31 -8.51 22.50
C GLY A 195 2.73 -8.88 21.14
N ARG A 196 3.04 -8.07 20.11
CA ARG A 196 2.51 -8.22 18.74
C ARG A 196 3.11 -9.43 18.03
N GLU A 197 2.41 -10.56 18.06
CA GLU A 197 2.67 -11.66 17.13
C GLU A 197 1.55 -11.70 16.09
N ILE A 198 1.93 -11.42 14.84
CA ILE A 198 1.04 -11.43 13.68
C ILE A 198 1.25 -12.74 12.95
N ILE A 199 0.17 -13.53 12.85
CA ILE A 199 0.20 -14.82 12.16
C ILE A 199 -0.54 -14.67 10.83
N ASP A 200 0.13 -14.94 9.72
CA ASP A 200 -0.52 -15.02 8.41
C ASP A 200 -1.41 -16.27 8.34
N ILE A 201 -2.69 -16.08 8.02
CA ILE A 201 -3.69 -17.15 7.91
C ILE A 201 -4.21 -17.32 6.48
N GLY A 202 -3.45 -16.87 5.49
CA GLY A 202 -3.66 -17.05 4.05
C GLY A 202 -4.78 -16.20 3.45
N ARG A 203 -5.89 -15.99 4.16
CA ARG A 203 -7.00 -15.09 3.78
C ARG A 203 -7.06 -13.82 4.63
N GLY A 204 -6.00 -13.54 5.36
CA GLY A 204 -6.00 -12.53 6.41
C GLY A 204 -4.84 -12.72 7.37
N PHE A 205 -4.95 -12.12 8.54
CA PHE A 205 -3.98 -12.30 9.62
C PHE A 205 -4.68 -12.46 10.96
N ALA A 206 -3.98 -13.06 11.91
CA ALA A 206 -4.41 -13.18 13.29
C ALA A 206 -3.50 -12.37 14.23
N VAL A 207 -4.10 -11.85 15.30
CA VAL A 207 -3.40 -11.17 16.39
C VAL A 207 -3.60 -11.99 17.66
N THR A 208 -2.49 -12.40 18.27
CA THR A 208 -2.47 -13.23 19.49
C THR A 208 -2.15 -12.45 20.75
N SER A 209 -1.99 -11.13 20.62
CA SER A 209 -1.75 -10.21 21.73
C SER A 209 -2.87 -10.27 22.78
N PRO A 210 -2.54 -10.17 24.07
CA PRO A 210 -3.55 -10.00 25.11
C PRO A 210 -4.35 -8.71 24.89
N VAL A 211 -5.66 -8.75 25.17
CA VAL A 211 -6.55 -7.58 25.04
C VAL A 211 -7.17 -7.28 26.40
N VAL A 212 -6.65 -6.26 27.08
CA VAL A 212 -7.16 -5.84 28.39
C VAL A 212 -8.55 -5.19 28.25
N PRO A 213 -9.38 -5.13 29.30
CA PRO A 213 -10.64 -4.39 29.29
C PRO A 213 -10.48 -2.95 28.80
N GLY A 214 -11.45 -2.45 28.02
CA GLY A 214 -11.43 -1.09 27.46
C GLY A 214 -11.33 -1.06 25.93
N GLY A 215 -10.97 0.10 25.39
CA GLY A 215 -10.84 0.35 23.95
C GLY A 215 -9.39 0.25 23.49
N HIS A 216 -9.18 -0.26 22.28
CA HIS A 216 -7.88 -0.46 21.64
C HIS A 216 -7.98 -0.19 20.15
N SER A 217 -6.82 -0.05 19.52
CA SER A 217 -6.70 0.28 18.11
C SER A 217 -5.69 -0.59 17.37
N ILE A 218 -6.05 -0.95 16.15
CA ILE A 218 -5.18 -1.63 15.20
C ILE A 218 -5.25 -0.87 13.89
N GLU A 219 -4.11 -0.50 13.35
CA GLU A 219 -3.96 0.06 12.02
C GLU A 219 -3.17 -0.92 11.17
N PHE A 220 -3.59 -1.15 9.93
CA PHE A 220 -2.77 -1.91 9.01
C PHE A 220 -2.88 -1.42 7.58
N SER A 221 -1.79 -1.53 6.84
CA SER A 221 -1.71 -1.17 5.43
C SER A 221 -1.31 -2.38 4.60
N TYR A 222 -1.82 -2.42 3.37
CA TYR A 222 -1.52 -3.48 2.42
C TYR A 222 -1.82 -3.02 1.00
N THR A 223 -1.38 -3.83 0.04
CA THR A 223 -1.70 -3.66 -1.37
C THR A 223 -2.36 -4.92 -1.90
N PHE A 224 -3.30 -4.80 -2.84
CA PHE A 224 -3.96 -5.95 -3.44
C PHE A 224 -4.27 -5.72 -4.93
N PRO A 225 -4.23 -6.77 -5.76
CA PRO A 225 -4.44 -6.64 -7.20
C PRO A 225 -5.92 -6.54 -7.56
N TYR A 226 -6.21 -5.94 -8.71
CA TYR A 226 -7.50 -5.99 -9.38
C TYR A 226 -7.34 -6.33 -10.87
N SER A 227 -8.44 -6.67 -11.54
CA SER A 227 -8.43 -7.00 -12.97
C SER A 227 -9.55 -6.28 -13.70
N GLY A 228 -9.27 -5.79 -14.91
CA GLY A 228 -10.18 -4.87 -15.57
C GLY A 228 -10.43 -3.62 -14.71
N ASP A 229 -11.69 -3.27 -14.53
CA ASP A 229 -12.22 -2.11 -13.78
C ASP A 229 -12.89 -2.52 -12.46
N THR A 230 -12.74 -3.77 -12.04
CA THR A 230 -13.43 -4.28 -10.84
C THR A 230 -12.55 -5.17 -9.99
N VAL A 231 -12.86 -5.23 -8.70
CA VAL A 231 -12.38 -6.27 -7.81
C VAL A 231 -13.50 -6.66 -6.86
N SER A 232 -13.64 -7.96 -6.63
CA SER A 232 -14.63 -8.52 -5.74
C SER A 232 -13.95 -9.46 -4.77
N PHE A 233 -14.21 -9.27 -3.48
CA PHE A 233 -13.64 -10.12 -2.43
C PHE A 233 -14.60 -10.25 -1.26
N ARG A 234 -14.37 -11.27 -0.44
CA ARG A 234 -15.13 -11.50 0.78
C ARG A 234 -14.44 -10.81 1.95
N GLN A 235 -15.13 -9.85 2.57
CA GLN A 235 -14.73 -9.23 3.83
C GLN A 235 -15.41 -9.98 4.98
N GLY A 236 -14.63 -10.69 5.80
CA GLY A 236 -15.14 -11.40 6.97
C GLY A 236 -14.99 -10.59 8.26
N PHE A 237 -16.05 -10.59 9.08
CA PHE A 237 -16.17 -9.86 10.34
C PHE A 237 -16.17 -10.83 11.53
N GLN A 238 -15.04 -11.51 11.78
CA GLN A 238 -14.96 -12.56 12.82
C GLN A 238 -15.28 -12.04 14.23
N GLN A 239 -14.99 -10.77 14.50
CA GLN A 239 -15.32 -10.07 15.77
C GLN A 239 -16.54 -9.13 15.63
N GLY A 240 -17.31 -9.25 14.54
CA GLY A 240 -18.40 -8.33 14.19
C GLY A 240 -17.86 -6.95 13.82
N ALA A 241 -18.76 -5.99 13.60
CA ALA A 241 -18.45 -4.56 13.53
C ALA A 241 -19.72 -3.72 13.75
N ASP A 242 -19.69 -2.74 14.65
CA ASP A 242 -20.85 -1.83 14.80
C ASP A 242 -20.98 -0.91 13.59
N VAL A 243 -19.84 -0.45 13.07
CA VAL A 243 -19.73 0.34 11.84
C VAL A 243 -18.58 -0.18 10.99
N PHE A 244 -18.87 -0.53 9.74
CA PHE A 244 -17.89 -0.78 8.70
C PHE A 244 -18.00 0.30 7.63
N GLN A 245 -16.88 0.88 7.24
CA GLN A 245 -16.84 2.05 6.36
C GLN A 245 -15.74 1.91 5.33
N VAL A 246 -16.02 2.31 4.10
CA VAL A 246 -15.01 2.42 3.03
C VAL A 246 -14.95 3.87 2.57
N MET A 247 -13.74 4.43 2.52
CA MET A 247 -13.47 5.81 2.14
C MET A 247 -12.58 5.84 0.90
N VAL A 248 -12.95 6.66 -0.07
CA VAL A 248 -12.18 6.88 -1.30
C VAL A 248 -11.98 8.39 -1.49
N PRO A 249 -10.74 8.88 -1.66
CA PRO A 249 -10.49 10.30 -1.87
C PRO A 249 -11.04 10.77 -3.22
N ASP A 250 -11.51 12.02 -3.29
CA ASP A 250 -12.11 12.59 -4.51
C ASP A 250 -11.20 12.55 -5.76
N GLY A 251 -9.88 12.44 -5.59
CA GLY A 251 -8.93 12.23 -6.70
C GLY A 251 -9.11 10.91 -7.44
N LEU A 252 -9.80 9.94 -6.82
CA LEU A 252 -10.21 8.67 -7.40
C LEU A 252 -11.73 8.64 -7.66
N ALA A 253 -12.32 9.81 -7.94
CA ALA A 253 -13.75 9.96 -8.20
C ALA A 253 -14.23 8.98 -9.28
N GLY A 254 -15.30 8.26 -8.96
CA GLY A 254 -15.92 7.27 -9.85
C GLY A 254 -15.94 5.86 -9.25
N ILE A 255 -15.01 5.53 -8.36
CA ILE A 255 -15.03 4.24 -7.65
C ILE A 255 -16.34 4.15 -6.86
N GLN A 256 -17.04 3.03 -7.04
CA GLN A 256 -18.24 2.70 -6.27
C GLN A 256 -17.97 1.45 -5.44
N VAL A 257 -18.61 1.36 -4.28
CA VAL A 257 -18.43 0.25 -3.34
C VAL A 257 -19.77 -0.40 -3.06
N GLU A 258 -19.99 -1.60 -3.58
CA GLU A 258 -21.20 -2.39 -3.36
C GLU A 258 -20.91 -3.52 -2.36
N PRO A 259 -21.91 -3.93 -1.53
CA PRO A 259 -23.29 -3.45 -1.47
C PRO A 259 -23.51 -2.35 -0.41
N LEU A 260 -22.46 -1.58 -0.08
CA LEU A 260 -22.52 -0.59 1.00
C LEU A 260 -23.37 0.61 0.61
N ASP A 261 -24.05 1.21 1.59
CA ASP A 261 -24.85 2.41 1.36
C ASP A 261 -23.94 3.66 1.32
N PRO A 262 -24.06 4.53 0.31
CA PRO A 262 -23.32 5.79 0.29
C PRO A 262 -23.82 6.71 1.40
N VAL A 263 -22.89 7.39 2.07
CA VAL A 263 -23.17 8.40 3.10
C VAL A 263 -22.50 9.72 2.75
N ASP A 264 -22.76 10.76 3.54
CA ASP A 264 -22.17 12.08 3.31
C ASP A 264 -20.64 12.01 3.27
N SER A 265 -20.04 12.71 2.30
CA SER A 265 -18.58 12.81 2.19
C SER A 265 -17.97 13.43 3.43
N ILE A 266 -16.81 12.92 3.84
CA ILE A 266 -16.10 13.37 5.04
C ILE A 266 -14.84 14.13 4.61
N ASN A 267 -14.58 15.27 5.23
CA ASN A 267 -13.35 16.04 5.01
C ASN A 267 -12.36 15.80 6.15
N ILE A 268 -11.17 15.29 5.81
CA ILE A 268 -10.08 15.00 6.75
C ILE A 268 -8.85 15.78 6.28
N GLN A 269 -8.39 16.72 7.12
CA GLN A 269 -7.19 17.53 6.84
C GLN A 269 -7.19 18.22 5.45
N GLY A 270 -8.37 18.62 4.96
CA GLY A 270 -8.53 19.29 3.67
C GLY A 270 -8.75 18.34 2.48
N THR A 271 -8.64 17.03 2.68
CA THR A 271 -9.00 16.03 1.66
C THR A 271 -10.43 15.55 1.87
N SER A 272 -11.24 15.60 0.83
CA SER A 272 -12.62 15.10 0.83
C SER A 272 -12.66 13.64 0.38
N TYR A 273 -13.45 12.83 1.08
CA TYR A 273 -13.59 11.39 0.88
C TYR A 273 -15.05 11.04 0.61
N ALA A 274 -15.31 10.44 -0.55
CA ALA A 274 -16.53 9.68 -0.80
C ALA A 274 -16.57 8.47 0.13
N THR A 275 -17.73 8.23 0.74
CA THR A 275 -17.85 7.31 1.86
C THR A 275 -19.03 6.39 1.69
N TRP A 276 -18.83 5.11 1.98
CA TRP A 276 -19.88 4.11 2.07
C TRP A 276 -19.83 3.41 3.43
N GLU A 277 -20.98 3.00 3.94
CA GLU A 277 -21.11 2.47 5.29
C GLU A 277 -22.09 1.28 5.36
N GLN A 278 -21.80 0.34 6.25
CA GLN A 278 -22.72 -0.69 6.73
C GLN A 278 -22.65 -0.73 8.26
N ARG A 279 -23.79 -0.99 8.91
CA ARG A 279 -23.88 -1.04 10.38
C ARG A 279 -24.34 -2.39 10.89
N ASN A 280 -24.03 -2.65 12.16
CA ASN A 280 -24.51 -3.80 12.92
C ASN A 280 -24.17 -5.16 12.29
N LEU A 281 -22.91 -5.33 11.89
CA LEU A 281 -22.38 -6.60 11.41
C LEU A 281 -22.14 -7.52 12.61
N SER A 282 -22.75 -8.69 12.58
CA SER A 282 -22.66 -9.67 13.65
C SER A 282 -21.32 -10.42 13.59
N PRO A 283 -20.82 -10.94 14.72
CA PRO A 283 -19.65 -11.80 14.71
C PRO A 283 -19.83 -13.02 13.79
N GLY A 284 -18.89 -13.20 12.87
CA GLY A 284 -18.90 -14.27 11.87
C GLY A 284 -19.60 -13.92 10.56
N ASP A 285 -20.18 -12.71 10.43
CA ASP A 285 -20.74 -12.24 9.17
C ASP A 285 -19.66 -12.12 8.09
N ASP A 286 -20.05 -12.39 6.84
CA ASP A 286 -19.22 -12.23 5.65
C ASP A 286 -19.96 -11.31 4.67
N LEU A 287 -19.27 -10.29 4.15
CA LEU A 287 -19.78 -9.40 3.12
C LEU A 287 -19.01 -9.62 1.80
N GLN A 288 -19.73 -9.84 0.70
CA GLN A 288 -19.13 -9.82 -0.63
C GLN A 288 -18.98 -8.36 -1.06
N LEU A 289 -17.79 -7.80 -0.89
CA LEU A 289 -17.49 -6.42 -1.26
C LEU A 289 -17.02 -6.36 -2.72
N THR A 290 -17.53 -5.40 -3.47
CA THR A 290 -17.12 -5.15 -4.86
C THR A 290 -16.79 -3.67 -5.04
N LEU A 291 -15.56 -3.39 -5.49
CA LEU A 291 -15.17 -2.06 -5.93
C LEU A 291 -15.31 -2.02 -7.46
N LEU A 292 -16.08 -1.06 -7.94
CA LEU A 292 -16.39 -0.84 -9.35
C LEU A 292 -15.68 0.42 -9.88
N ASN A 293 -15.61 0.55 -11.20
CA ASN A 293 -15.03 1.71 -11.90
C ASN A 293 -13.58 2.02 -11.51
N LEU A 294 -12.79 0.97 -11.26
CA LEU A 294 -11.36 1.11 -11.01
C LEU A 294 -10.63 1.57 -12.28
N PRO A 295 -9.64 2.47 -12.17
CA PRO A 295 -8.80 2.91 -13.29
C PRO A 295 -8.23 1.72 -14.08
N GLN A 296 -8.27 1.77 -15.41
CA GLN A 296 -7.71 0.72 -16.26
C GLN A 296 -6.50 1.22 -17.03
N PRO A 297 -5.42 0.41 -17.16
CA PRO A 297 -4.28 0.79 -17.98
C PRO A 297 -4.71 0.97 -19.42
N ASP A 298 -4.44 2.15 -19.97
CA ASP A 298 -4.80 2.49 -21.35
C ASP A 298 -4.45 1.34 -22.32
N LEU A 299 -5.46 0.79 -22.98
CA LEU A 299 -5.40 -0.49 -23.72
C LEU A 299 -4.34 -0.47 -24.84
N TRP A 300 -4.01 0.71 -25.35
CA TRP A 300 -2.92 0.92 -26.30
C TRP A 300 -1.56 0.52 -25.73
N THR A 301 -1.32 0.73 -24.43
CA THR A 301 -0.06 0.38 -23.76
C THR A 301 0.09 -1.14 -23.62
N ARG A 302 -1.01 -1.88 -23.43
CA ARG A 302 -0.98 -3.36 -23.43
C ARG A 302 -0.71 -3.92 -24.82
N PHE A 303 -1.30 -3.34 -25.87
CA PHE A 303 -1.06 -3.78 -27.24
C PHE A 303 0.39 -3.53 -27.67
N VAL A 304 0.95 -2.36 -27.36
CA VAL A 304 2.36 -2.03 -27.65
C VAL A 304 3.33 -2.92 -26.86
N ASN A 305 3.07 -3.20 -25.58
CA ASN A 305 3.91 -4.08 -24.78
C ASN A 305 3.75 -5.58 -25.14
N ALA A 306 2.57 -6.02 -25.58
CA ALA A 306 2.35 -7.38 -26.07
C ALA A 306 2.99 -7.61 -27.45
N VAL A 307 3.07 -6.58 -28.30
CA VAL A 307 3.82 -6.62 -29.57
C VAL A 307 5.33 -6.48 -29.32
N ALA A 308 5.75 -5.76 -28.28
CA ALA A 308 7.15 -5.62 -27.87
C ALA A 308 7.70 -6.82 -27.06
N ALA A 309 6.85 -7.66 -26.48
CA ALA A 309 7.27 -8.91 -25.86
C ALA A 309 7.79 -9.88 -26.93
N ALA A 310 9.07 -10.20 -26.84
CA ALA A 310 9.93 -10.80 -27.86
C ALA A 310 9.51 -12.18 -28.44
N THR A 311 8.38 -12.74 -28.03
CA THR A 311 7.85 -14.02 -28.51
C THR A 311 7.04 -13.93 -29.79
N PHE A 312 6.51 -12.76 -30.18
CA PHE A 312 5.79 -12.63 -31.46
C PHE A 312 6.73 -12.58 -32.68
N TRP A 313 7.88 -11.92 -32.55
CA TRP A 313 8.84 -11.77 -33.65
C TRP A 313 9.60 -13.06 -34.01
N GLN A 314 9.61 -14.08 -33.14
CA GLN A 314 10.28 -15.35 -33.40
C GLN A 314 9.49 -16.31 -34.31
N VAL A 315 8.17 -16.11 -34.47
CA VAL A 315 7.31 -16.99 -35.30
C VAL A 315 6.72 -16.25 -36.51
N ALA A 316 6.42 -14.95 -36.38
CA ALA A 316 5.78 -14.19 -37.45
C ALA A 316 6.69 -13.94 -38.66
N ILE A 317 7.98 -13.65 -38.46
CA ILE A 317 8.94 -13.42 -39.56
C ILE A 317 9.20 -14.69 -40.40
N PRO A 318 9.54 -15.85 -39.83
CA PRO A 318 9.80 -17.05 -40.64
C PRO A 318 8.54 -17.57 -41.35
N SER A 319 7.35 -17.35 -40.79
CA SER A 319 6.08 -17.78 -41.42
C SER A 319 5.75 -16.94 -42.66
N VAL A 320 5.90 -15.61 -42.60
CA VAL A 320 5.65 -14.74 -43.76
C VAL A 320 6.70 -14.97 -44.85
N VAL A 321 7.98 -15.14 -44.48
CA VAL A 321 9.06 -15.47 -45.44
C VAL A 321 8.84 -16.86 -46.07
N GLY A 322 8.37 -17.84 -45.29
CA GLY A 322 8.04 -19.18 -45.77
C GLY A 322 6.89 -19.18 -46.79
N ILE A 323 5.83 -18.41 -46.54
CA ILE A 323 4.68 -18.29 -47.45
C ILE A 323 5.09 -17.58 -48.76
N VAL A 324 5.91 -16.52 -48.67
CA VAL A 324 6.42 -15.82 -49.86
C VAL A 324 7.33 -16.72 -50.69
N LEU A 325 8.26 -17.46 -50.08
CA LEU A 325 9.13 -18.41 -50.78
C LEU A 325 8.35 -19.58 -51.40
N ALA A 326 7.35 -20.11 -50.69
CA ALA A 326 6.47 -21.16 -51.22
C ALA A 326 5.66 -20.66 -52.42
N SER A 327 5.16 -19.41 -52.37
CA SER A 327 4.42 -18.80 -53.49
C SER A 327 5.31 -18.56 -54.72
N LEU A 328 6.56 -18.14 -54.52
CA LEU A 328 7.53 -17.95 -55.62
C LEU A 328 7.97 -19.27 -56.25
N LEU A 329 8.14 -20.34 -55.46
CA LEU A 329 8.44 -21.68 -55.97
C LEU A 329 7.26 -22.28 -56.75
N LEU A 330 6.03 -22.06 -56.30
CA LEU A 330 4.82 -22.48 -57.01
C LEU A 330 4.69 -21.76 -58.36
N VAL A 331 4.96 -20.45 -58.43
CA VAL A 331 4.93 -19.70 -59.68
C VAL A 331 6.10 -20.09 -60.62
N GLY A 332 7.25 -20.49 -60.07
CA GLY A 332 8.40 -20.98 -60.84
C GLY A 332 8.22 -22.38 -61.42
N ALA A 333 7.52 -23.28 -60.72
CA ALA A 333 7.29 -24.66 -61.14
C ALA A 333 6.20 -24.82 -62.22
N PHE A 334 5.31 -23.83 -62.38
CA PHE A 334 4.20 -23.84 -63.33
C PHE A 334 4.39 -22.87 -64.51
N LYS A 335 5.62 -22.69 -65.03
CA LYS A 335 5.83 -22.09 -66.35
C LYS A 335 5.76 -23.17 -67.44
N PRO A 336 4.76 -23.17 -68.33
CA PRO A 336 4.81 -24.00 -69.53
C PRO A 336 5.81 -23.39 -70.52
N SER A 337 6.65 -24.26 -71.09
CA SER A 337 7.50 -23.94 -72.23
C SER A 337 6.64 -23.52 -73.42
N VAL A 338 6.75 -22.27 -73.87
CA VAL A 338 6.12 -21.81 -75.11
C VAL A 338 7.19 -21.75 -76.21
N PRO A 339 6.95 -22.38 -77.38
CA PRO A 339 7.89 -22.39 -78.49
C PRO A 339 7.89 -21.07 -79.27
N ALA A 340 9.01 -20.78 -79.91
CA ALA A 340 9.17 -19.66 -80.84
C ALA A 340 8.46 -19.93 -82.17
N TYR A 341 7.74 -18.94 -82.73
CA TYR A 341 7.54 -18.62 -84.16
C TYR A 341 6.77 -17.26 -84.28
N PRO A 342 6.67 -16.59 -85.44
CA PRO A 342 7.16 -15.23 -85.67
C PRO A 342 6.02 -14.20 -85.83
N LEU A 343 6.42 -12.93 -85.82
CA LEU A 343 5.57 -11.73 -85.95
C LEU A 343 4.78 -11.67 -87.26
N PRO A 344 3.53 -11.19 -87.19
CA PRO A 344 2.97 -10.30 -88.21
C PRO A 344 2.65 -8.91 -87.64
N GLU A 345 2.92 -7.90 -88.45
CA GLU A 345 2.60 -6.49 -88.20
C GLU A 345 1.11 -6.18 -88.35
N ALA A 346 0.75 -5.02 -87.79
CA ALA A 346 -0.38 -4.14 -88.08
C ALA A 346 -1.66 -4.25 -87.22
N THR A 347 -1.69 -3.27 -86.31
CA THR A 347 -2.81 -2.36 -85.98
C THR A 347 -4.03 -2.89 -85.27
N VAL A 348 -4.09 -2.59 -83.97
CA VAL A 348 -5.34 -2.41 -83.21
C VAL A 348 -5.23 -1.10 -82.41
N GLN A 349 -6.17 -0.19 -82.68
CA GLN A 349 -6.46 1.01 -81.89
C GLN A 349 -7.47 0.67 -80.76
N ALA A 350 -7.34 1.42 -79.65
CA ALA A 350 -8.23 1.58 -78.48
C ALA A 350 -8.39 0.36 -77.55
N GLN A 351 -8.24 0.45 -76.21
CA GLN A 351 -8.37 1.57 -75.27
C GLN A 351 -7.20 1.57 -74.27
N GLY A 352 -6.57 2.73 -74.11
CA GLY A 352 -5.54 2.98 -73.11
C GLY A 352 -6.02 3.99 -72.07
N GLY A 353 -5.83 3.69 -70.79
CA GLY A 353 -6.01 4.65 -69.71
C GLY A 353 -5.90 4.02 -68.33
N THR A 354 -5.13 4.67 -67.44
CA THR A 354 -5.10 4.57 -65.96
C THR A 354 -4.01 3.78 -65.23
N THR A 355 -3.31 2.79 -65.80
CA THR A 355 -2.29 2.04 -65.02
C THR A 355 -0.90 2.68 -64.99
N HIS A 356 -0.47 3.34 -66.07
CA HIS A 356 0.86 3.99 -66.12
C HIS A 356 0.92 5.29 -65.30
N ASP A 357 -0.19 6.04 -65.24
CA ASP A 357 -0.27 7.33 -64.55
C ASP A 357 -0.20 7.17 -63.02
N ARG A 358 -0.90 6.17 -62.47
CA ARG A 358 -0.84 5.84 -61.03
C ARG A 358 0.54 5.37 -60.59
N ALA A 359 1.24 4.60 -61.43
CA ALA A 359 2.60 4.14 -61.11
C ALA A 359 3.63 5.28 -61.13
N GLN A 360 3.38 6.32 -61.92
CA GLN A 360 4.23 7.52 -61.96
C GLN A 360 3.95 8.42 -60.74
N LEU A 361 2.69 8.63 -60.38
CA LEU A 361 2.30 9.38 -59.19
C LEU A 361 2.78 8.73 -57.88
N VAL A 362 2.77 7.40 -57.78
CA VAL A 362 3.31 6.68 -56.61
C VAL A 362 4.83 6.87 -56.49
N ARG A 363 5.56 6.89 -57.61
CA ARG A 363 7.00 7.19 -57.61
C ARG A 363 7.29 8.62 -57.20
N GLU A 364 6.46 9.57 -57.61
CA GLU A 364 6.60 10.99 -57.26
C GLU A 364 6.36 11.25 -55.76
N VAL A 365 5.43 10.51 -55.14
CA VAL A 365 5.24 10.52 -53.68
C VAL A 365 6.45 9.92 -52.96
N ALA A 366 7.04 8.84 -53.49
CA ALA A 366 8.23 8.22 -52.89
C ALA A 366 9.45 9.15 -52.95
N ASP A 367 9.69 9.83 -54.07
CA ASP A 367 10.77 10.83 -54.22
C ASP A 367 10.57 12.04 -53.28
N LEU A 368 9.32 12.51 -53.15
CA LEU A 368 8.98 13.60 -52.22
C LEU A 368 9.22 13.20 -50.75
N ASP A 369 8.86 11.97 -50.37
CA ASP A 369 9.08 11.44 -49.01
C ASP A 369 10.59 11.29 -48.72
N GLU A 370 11.39 10.82 -49.68
CA GLU A 370 12.86 10.72 -49.55
C GLU A 370 13.53 12.09 -49.40
N ARG A 371 13.11 13.08 -50.19
CA ARG A 371 13.65 14.45 -50.11
C ARG A 371 13.28 15.15 -48.80
N PHE A 372 12.11 14.89 -48.25
CA PHE A 372 11.73 15.41 -46.92
C PHE A 372 12.56 14.77 -45.81
N GLN A 373 12.76 13.45 -45.83
CA GLN A 373 13.63 12.75 -44.88
C GLN A 373 15.08 13.24 -44.91
N ASN A 374 15.57 13.60 -46.10
CA ASN A 374 16.90 14.18 -46.29
C ASN A 374 16.97 15.69 -45.99
N GLY A 375 15.89 16.30 -45.48
CA GLY A 375 15.84 17.72 -45.08
C GLY A 375 15.86 18.71 -46.25
N GLN A 376 15.59 18.26 -47.48
CA GLN A 376 15.67 19.06 -48.70
C GLN A 376 14.36 19.79 -49.05
N VAL A 377 13.31 19.61 -48.24
CA VAL A 377 11.98 20.21 -48.43
C VAL A 377 11.47 20.74 -47.08
N ALA A 378 10.96 21.97 -47.06
CA ALA A 378 10.35 22.55 -45.88
C ALA A 378 9.03 21.83 -45.52
N GLU A 379 8.75 21.66 -44.23
CA GLU A 379 7.62 20.86 -43.74
C GLU A 379 6.25 21.35 -44.25
N ALA A 380 6.04 22.68 -44.32
CA ALA A 380 4.81 23.26 -44.86
C ALA A 380 4.59 22.92 -46.35
N ASP A 381 5.66 22.90 -47.14
CA ASP A 381 5.62 22.57 -48.58
C ASP A 381 5.43 21.07 -48.80
N TYR A 382 6.02 20.24 -47.94
CA TYR A 382 5.84 18.78 -47.97
C TYR A 382 4.37 18.39 -47.76
N TRP A 383 3.72 18.91 -46.72
CA TRP A 383 2.33 18.55 -46.39
C TRP A 383 1.29 19.05 -47.39
N SER A 384 1.57 20.14 -48.12
CA SER A 384 0.68 20.63 -49.19
C SER A 384 0.81 19.78 -50.45
N ARG A 385 2.05 19.52 -50.92
CA ARG A 385 2.34 18.75 -52.14
C ARG A 385 1.88 17.30 -52.01
N ARG A 386 2.11 16.68 -50.84
CA ARG A 386 1.73 15.29 -50.58
C ARG A 386 0.22 15.07 -50.56
N ARG A 387 -0.55 16.04 -50.04
CA ARG A 387 -2.02 16.00 -50.07
C ARG A 387 -2.54 16.07 -51.50
N GLN A 388 -1.96 16.94 -52.34
CA GLN A 388 -2.35 17.07 -53.74
C GLN A 388 -2.09 15.78 -54.51
N LEU A 389 -0.88 15.22 -54.44
CA LEU A 389 -0.54 13.95 -55.11
C LEU A 389 -1.41 12.78 -54.64
N LYS A 390 -1.68 12.69 -53.33
CA LYS A 390 -2.54 11.64 -52.77
C LYS A 390 -3.99 11.79 -53.23
N SER A 391 -4.50 13.02 -53.35
CA SER A 391 -5.85 13.27 -53.89
C SER A 391 -5.96 12.86 -55.37
N THR A 392 -4.92 13.08 -56.18
CA THR A 392 -4.89 12.65 -57.60
C THR A 392 -4.85 11.13 -57.73
N ILE A 393 -4.16 10.43 -56.81
CA ILE A 393 -4.10 8.95 -56.79
C ILE A 393 -5.47 8.36 -56.40
N LEU A 394 -6.16 8.96 -55.44
CA LEU A 394 -7.44 8.50 -54.89
C LEU A 394 -8.65 8.93 -55.74
N GLY A 395 -8.57 10.06 -56.46
CA GLY A 395 -9.68 10.71 -57.19
C GLY A 395 -10.05 10.10 -58.55
N HIS A 396 -10.10 8.77 -58.67
CA HIS A 396 -10.73 8.13 -59.83
C HIS A 396 -11.71 7.02 -59.41
N LYS A 397 -12.57 7.37 -58.46
CA LYS A 397 -13.77 6.61 -58.09
C LYS A 397 -14.70 7.50 -57.27
N ASP A 398 -15.45 8.37 -57.96
CA ASP A 398 -16.73 8.93 -57.53
C ASP A 398 -17.44 9.38 -58.82
N GLU A 399 -18.28 8.50 -59.37
CA GLU A 399 -19.30 8.88 -60.36
C GLU A 399 -20.46 9.50 -59.58
N ASP A 400 -20.82 10.72 -59.97
CA ASP A 400 -21.96 11.47 -59.47
C ASP A 400 -23.27 10.70 -59.66
N VAL A 401 -23.98 10.49 -58.54
CA VAL A 401 -25.44 10.34 -58.52
C VAL A 401 -25.99 11.73 -58.20
N ASP A 402 -26.54 12.42 -59.20
CA ASP A 402 -27.75 13.25 -59.10
C ASP A 402 -28.04 13.96 -60.43
N ALA A 403 -29.02 13.45 -61.18
CA ALA A 403 -30.03 14.17 -61.95
C ALA A 403 -31.09 13.19 -62.49
#